data_AF-A0A4R2ZQB7-F1
#
_entry.id   AF-A0A4R2ZQB7-F1
#
_cell.length_a   1.000
_cell.length_b   1.000
_cell.length_c   1.000
_cell.angle_alpha   90.00
_cell.angle_beta   90.00
_cell.angle_gamma   90.00
#
_symmetry.space_group_name_H-M   'P 1'
#
loop_
_entity.id
_entity.type
_entity.pdbx_description
1 polymer ?
#
loop_
_entity_poly.entity_id
_entity_poly.type
_entity_poly.pdbx_seq_one_letter_code
_entity_poly.pdbx_strand_id
1 'polypeptide(L)'
;MSMPGMGPITAMAAEAFAPTMTTFRRGRDFAARLGLVPKQHSSGGKQVLGRTSKMGQRDIRRLLIIGAMTVIRWACRKAPPESSWLARMLARKPRMLVAIALANKMARSIWAMMTKNEDYKDSVLPAV
;
A
#
# COMPACT_ATOMS: atom_id res chain seq x y z
N MET A 1 9.73 3.97 13.08
CA MET A 1 8.90 3.60 11.91
C MET A 1 8.16 4.79 11.31
N SER A 2 8.83 5.56 10.45
CA SER A 2 8.21 6.69 9.75
C SER A 2 8.02 6.32 8.28
N MET A 3 6.77 6.17 7.84
CA MET A 3 6.43 5.87 6.46
C MET A 3 5.77 7.08 5.80
N PRO A 4 6.20 7.51 4.60
CA PRO A 4 5.55 8.60 3.87
C PRO A 4 4.06 8.32 3.66
N GLY A 5 3.21 9.27 4.05
CA GLY A 5 1.75 9.14 3.96
C GLY A 5 1.07 8.47 5.16
N MET A 6 1.83 7.95 6.12
CA MET A 6 1.27 7.52 7.41
C MET A 6 1.41 8.65 8.44
N GLY A 7 0.29 9.20 8.88
CA GLY A 7 0.25 10.07 10.06
C GLY A 7 0.12 9.27 11.36
N PRO A 8 0.21 9.92 12.53
CA PRO A 8 0.10 9.26 13.84
C PRO A 8 -1.19 8.45 14.00
N ILE A 9 -2.32 8.95 13.47
CA ILE A 9 -3.62 8.25 13.50
C ILE A 9 -3.57 6.98 12.64
N THR A 10 -2.95 7.03 11.47
CA THR A 10 -2.80 5.87 10.58
C THR A 10 -1.84 4.83 11.18
N ALA A 11 -0.77 5.29 11.83
CA ALA A 11 0.17 4.43 12.52
C ALA A 11 -0.49 3.71 13.72
N MET A 12 -1.18 4.46 14.59
CA MET A 12 -1.92 3.89 15.72
C MET A 12 -3.02 2.92 15.25
N ALA A 13 -3.78 3.27 14.22
CA ALA A 13 -4.81 2.37 13.70
C ALA A 13 -4.19 1.11 13.07
N ALA A 14 -3.04 1.24 12.40
CA ALA A 14 -2.33 0.08 11.87
C ALA A 14 -1.87 -0.84 13.01
N GLU A 15 -1.35 -0.30 14.12
CA GLU A 15 -0.93 -1.10 15.26
C GLU A 15 -2.10 -1.71 16.05
N ALA A 16 -3.14 -0.92 16.31
CA ALA A 16 -4.30 -1.34 17.09
C ALA A 16 -5.15 -2.41 16.40
N PHE A 17 -5.25 -2.34 15.07
CA PHE A 17 -6.14 -3.22 14.32
C PHE A 17 -5.41 -4.26 13.46
N ALA A 18 -4.08 -4.15 13.28
CA ALA A 18 -3.35 -5.20 12.60
C ALA A 18 -3.22 -6.43 13.51
N PRO A 19 -3.57 -7.62 13.01
CA PRO A 19 -3.17 -8.86 13.66
C PRO A 19 -1.65 -8.99 13.62
N THR A 20 -1.08 -9.78 14.54
CA THR A 20 0.36 -10.03 14.63
C THR A 20 0.94 -10.35 13.25
N MET A 21 1.85 -9.52 12.76
CA MET A 21 2.34 -9.57 11.37
C MET A 21 3.06 -10.88 11.02
N THR A 22 3.57 -11.58 12.03
CA THR A 22 4.16 -12.92 11.93
C THR A 22 3.16 -13.99 11.49
N THR A 23 1.85 -13.74 11.62
CA THR A 23 0.78 -14.63 11.12
C THR A 23 0.77 -14.73 9.60
N PHE A 24 1.34 -13.73 8.90
CA PHE A 24 1.39 -13.72 7.44
C PHE A 24 2.74 -14.21 6.95
N ARG A 25 2.74 -15.10 5.95
CA ARG A 25 3.98 -15.59 5.32
C ARG A 25 4.65 -14.51 4.48
N ARG A 26 3.85 -13.64 3.84
CA ARG A 26 4.34 -12.59 2.93
C ARG A 26 3.49 -11.33 3.06
N GLY A 27 4.07 -10.16 2.78
CA GLY A 27 3.33 -8.89 2.76
C GLY A 27 2.19 -8.80 1.74
N ARG A 28 2.17 -9.66 0.72
CA ARG A 28 1.01 -9.78 -0.20
C ARG A 28 -0.21 -10.38 0.51
N ASP A 29 0.00 -11.29 1.46
CA ASP A 29 -1.06 -11.93 2.23
C ASP A 29 -1.69 -10.91 3.20
N PHE A 30 -0.86 -10.05 3.79
CA PHE A 30 -1.31 -8.91 4.57
C PHE A 30 -2.13 -7.92 3.72
N ALA A 31 -1.61 -7.49 2.56
CA ALA A 31 -2.34 -6.60 1.65
C ALA A 31 -3.67 -7.20 1.15
N ALA A 32 -3.72 -8.52 0.94
CA ALA A 32 -4.94 -9.24 0.57
C ALA A 32 -5.97 -9.22 1.70
N ARG A 33 -5.56 -9.40 2.96
CA ARG A 33 -6.44 -9.30 4.14
C ARG A 33 -7.01 -7.90 4.34
N LEU A 34 -6.29 -6.86 3.92
CA LEU A 34 -6.78 -5.49 3.92
C LEU A 34 -7.73 -5.17 2.75
N GLY A 35 -7.93 -6.10 1.81
CA GLY A 35 -8.73 -5.86 0.61
C GLY A 35 -8.09 -4.86 -0.35
N LEU A 36 -6.76 -4.86 -0.46
CA LEU A 36 -6.00 -4.05 -1.41
C LEU A 36 -5.60 -4.82 -2.68
N VAL A 37 -5.98 -6.11 -2.75
CA VAL A 37 -5.66 -7.03 -3.84
C VAL A 37 -6.95 -7.42 -4.60
N PRO A 38 -6.91 -7.58 -5.94
CA PRO A 38 -8.00 -8.13 -6.73
C PRO A 38 -8.48 -9.49 -6.21
N LYS A 39 -9.79 -9.73 -6.25
CA LYS A 39 -10.37 -11.04 -5.93
C LYS A 39 -9.98 -12.05 -7.02
N GLN A 40 -9.51 -13.23 -6.63
CA GLN A 40 -9.15 -14.29 -7.56
C GLN A 40 -10.34 -15.24 -7.80
N HIS A 41 -10.69 -15.44 -9.06
CA HIS A 41 -11.75 -16.36 -9.52
C HIS A 41 -11.17 -17.36 -10.52
N SER A 42 -10.08 -18.02 -10.15
CA SER A 42 -9.33 -18.90 -11.04
C SER A 42 -9.78 -20.36 -10.89
N SER A 43 -10.04 -21.04 -12.00
CA SER A 43 -10.36 -22.48 -12.05
C SER A 43 -9.68 -23.12 -13.26
N GLY A 44 -9.38 -24.42 -13.19
CA GLY A 44 -8.86 -25.20 -14.33
C GLY A 44 -7.62 -24.61 -15.02
N GLY A 45 -6.70 -24.00 -14.26
CA GLY A 45 -5.48 -23.39 -14.80
C GLY A 45 -5.64 -21.98 -15.40
N LYS A 46 -6.86 -21.45 -15.53
CA LYS A 46 -7.09 -20.08 -16.00
C LYS A 46 -7.06 -19.09 -14.83
N GLN A 47 -6.11 -18.16 -14.87
CA GLN A 47 -6.02 -17.08 -13.89
C GLN A 47 -6.99 -15.95 -14.26
N VAL A 48 -8.04 -15.75 -13.46
CA VAL A 48 -8.99 -14.64 -13.61
C VAL A 48 -8.94 -13.77 -12.36
N LEU A 49 -8.56 -12.50 -12.55
CA LEU A 49 -8.57 -11.48 -11.51
C LEU A 49 -9.80 -10.59 -11.68
N GLY A 50 -10.63 -10.51 -10.65
CA GLY A 50 -11.82 -9.67 -10.60
C GLY A 50 -11.54 -8.29 -10.03
N ARG A 51 -12.59 -7.64 -9.51
CA ARG A 51 -12.48 -6.34 -8.82
C ARG A 51 -11.67 -6.48 -7.52
N THR A 52 -11.12 -5.36 -7.04
CA THR A 52 -10.48 -5.29 -5.72
C THR A 52 -11.42 -5.84 -4.65
N SER A 53 -10.92 -6.79 -3.86
CA SER A 53 -11.69 -7.37 -2.77
C SER A 53 -12.06 -6.27 -1.78
N LYS A 54 -13.37 -6.02 -1.57
CA LYS A 54 -13.83 -5.14 -0.49
C LYS A 54 -13.85 -5.87 0.87
N MET A 55 -13.48 -7.15 0.88
CA MET A 55 -13.40 -7.99 2.06
C MET A 55 -12.09 -7.70 2.80
N GLY A 56 -12.19 -7.45 4.10
CA GLY A 56 -11.08 -6.99 4.95
C GLY A 56 -11.51 -5.87 5.89
N GLN A 57 -10.59 -5.44 6.75
CA GLN A 57 -10.84 -4.32 7.66
C GLN A 57 -10.98 -3.00 6.88
N ARG A 58 -12.18 -2.42 6.94
CA ARG A 58 -12.52 -1.21 6.16
C ARG A 58 -11.73 0.01 6.62
N ASP A 59 -11.43 0.11 7.91
CA ASP A 59 -10.81 1.30 8.50
C ASP A 59 -9.34 1.43 8.11
N ILE A 60 -8.54 0.37 8.29
CA ILE A 60 -7.14 0.37 7.81
C ILE A 60 -7.09 0.63 6.30
N ARG A 61 -7.96 -0.02 5.51
CA ARG A 61 -7.99 0.20 4.05
C ARG A 61 -8.27 1.67 3.73
N ARG A 62 -9.26 2.28 4.37
CA ARG A 62 -9.61 3.69 4.19
C ARG A 62 -8.45 4.59 4.57
N LEU A 63 -7.82 4.35 5.71
CA LEU A 63 -6.70 5.15 6.20
C LEU A 63 -5.48 5.05 5.28
N LEU A 64 -5.14 3.86 4.77
CA LEU A 64 -4.06 3.70 3.80
C LEU A 64 -4.34 4.40 2.47
N ILE A 65 -5.58 4.37 1.99
CA ILE A 65 -5.95 5.09 0.76
C ILE A 65 -5.89 6.61 0.98
N ILE A 66 -6.36 7.10 2.14
CA ILE A 66 -6.24 8.52 2.50
C ILE A 66 -4.76 8.93 2.57
N GLY A 67 -3.91 8.13 3.22
CA GLY A 67 -2.46 8.34 3.29
C GLY A 67 -1.78 8.32 1.92
N ALA A 68 -2.17 7.40 1.03
CA ALA A 68 -1.69 7.39 -0.34
C ALA A 68 -2.10 8.66 -1.11
N MET A 69 -3.32 9.16 -0.88
CA MET A 69 -3.81 10.39 -1.51
C MET A 69 -3.06 11.64 -1.02
N THR A 70 -2.63 11.70 0.24
CA THR A 70 -1.80 12.82 0.73
C THR A 70 -0.42 12.80 0.08
N VAL A 71 0.20 11.63 -0.07
CA VAL A 71 1.48 11.47 -0.79
C VAL A 71 1.34 11.89 -2.26
N ILE A 72 0.28 11.45 -2.94
CA ILE A 72 0.00 11.86 -4.33
C ILE A 72 -0.19 13.38 -4.42
N ARG A 73 -0.95 13.97 -3.50
CA ARG A 73 -1.18 15.43 -3.47
C ARG A 73 0.13 16.19 -3.31
N TRP A 74 0.99 15.75 -2.40
CA TRP A 74 2.30 16.37 -2.18
C TRP A 74 3.22 16.20 -3.40
N ALA A 75 3.26 15.00 -3.98
CA ALA A 75 4.02 14.72 -5.19
C ALA A 75 3.59 15.65 -6.33
N CYS A 76 2.28 15.75 -6.63
CA CYS A 76 1.78 16.66 -7.67
C CYS A 76 2.17 18.13 -7.46
N ARG A 77 2.35 18.58 -6.21
CA ARG A 77 2.76 19.96 -5.92
C ARG A 77 4.26 20.19 -6.10
N LYS A 78 5.09 19.19 -5.77
CA LYS A 78 6.55 19.31 -5.83
C LYS A 78 7.18 18.86 -7.15
N ALA A 79 6.38 18.34 -8.09
CA ALA A 79 6.82 17.73 -9.34
C ALA A 79 7.88 16.63 -9.08
N PRO A 80 7.46 15.39 -8.77
CA PRO A 80 8.42 14.34 -8.47
C PRO A 80 9.28 14.06 -9.73
N PRO A 81 10.52 13.56 -9.58
CA PRO A 81 11.34 13.18 -10.71
C PRO A 81 10.55 12.27 -11.66
N GLU A 82 10.62 12.50 -12.97
CA GLU A 82 9.87 11.69 -13.95
C GLU A 82 10.26 10.20 -13.90
N SER A 83 11.47 9.90 -13.42
CA SER A 83 11.95 8.54 -13.18
C SER A 83 11.19 7.80 -12.06
N SER A 84 10.50 8.52 -11.17
CA SER A 84 9.80 7.92 -10.05
C SER A 84 8.63 7.04 -10.54
N TRP A 85 8.44 5.91 -9.87
CA TRP A 85 7.31 5.03 -10.13
C TRP A 85 5.97 5.76 -10.03
N LEU A 86 5.85 6.69 -9.06
CA LEU A 86 4.62 7.43 -8.84
C LEU A 86 4.32 8.40 -9.99
N ALA A 87 5.35 9.09 -10.51
CA ALA A 87 5.22 9.98 -11.66
C ALA A 87 4.72 9.23 -12.90
N ARG A 88 5.39 8.11 -13.23
CA ARG A 88 5.01 7.25 -14.37
C ARG A 88 3.60 6.67 -14.26
N MET A 89 3.16 6.35 -13.05
CA MET A 89 1.80 5.86 -12.81
C MET A 89 0.75 6.97 -12.97
N LEU A 90 1.01 8.16 -12.43
CA LEU A 90 0.11 9.32 -12.55
C LEU A 90 -0.03 9.80 -14.00
N ALA A 91 1.00 9.64 -14.82
CA ALA A 91 0.93 9.95 -16.26
C ALA A 91 0.01 9.01 -17.05
N ARG A 92 -0.23 7.78 -16.57
CA ARG A 92 -0.92 6.72 -17.32
C ARG A 92 -2.28 6.33 -16.77
N LYS A 93 -2.55 6.61 -15.49
CA LYS A 93 -3.71 6.08 -14.77
C LYS A 93 -4.40 7.17 -13.95
N PRO A 94 -5.74 7.11 -13.79
CA PRO A 94 -6.48 8.04 -12.96
C PRO A 94 -6.01 7.95 -11.50
N ARG A 95 -6.05 9.10 -10.82
CA ARG A 95 -5.47 9.31 -9.48
C ARG A 95 -5.91 8.27 -8.46
N MET A 96 -7.20 7.88 -8.46
CA MET A 96 -7.73 6.90 -7.52
C MET A 96 -7.12 5.50 -7.73
N LEU A 97 -6.88 5.09 -8.98
CA LEU A 97 -6.21 3.80 -9.25
C LEU A 97 -4.76 3.82 -8.77
N VAL A 98 -4.07 4.95 -8.96
CA VAL A 98 -2.71 5.13 -8.46
C VAL A 98 -2.69 5.13 -6.93
N ALA A 99 -3.66 5.75 -6.27
CA ALA A 99 -3.79 5.74 -4.81
C ALA A 99 -3.98 4.34 -4.25
N ILE A 100 -4.81 3.51 -4.89
CA ILE A 100 -5.00 2.10 -4.50
C ILE A 100 -3.71 1.31 -4.69
N ALA A 101 -3.01 1.50 -5.81
CA ALA A 101 -1.74 0.84 -6.07
C ALA A 101 -0.66 1.26 -5.06
N LEU A 102 -0.60 2.55 -4.73
CA LEU A 102 0.30 3.08 -3.71
C LEU A 102 -0.05 2.50 -2.35
N ALA A 103 -1.30 2.52 -1.92
CA ALA A 103 -1.75 1.91 -0.66
C ALA A 103 -1.37 0.42 -0.56
N ASN A 104 -1.44 -0.34 -1.66
CA ASN A 104 -0.97 -1.74 -1.70
C ASN A 104 0.55 -1.83 -1.51
N LYS A 105 1.34 -0.94 -2.15
CA LYS A 105 2.79 -0.83 -1.88
C LYS A 105 3.03 -0.50 -0.40
N MET A 106 2.26 0.43 0.17
CA MET A 106 2.39 0.84 1.56
C MET A 106 2.13 -0.33 2.52
N ALA A 107 1.04 -1.08 2.33
CA ALA A 107 0.72 -2.24 3.14
C ALA A 107 1.85 -3.28 3.15
N ARG A 108 2.44 -3.55 1.99
CA ARG A 108 3.56 -4.50 1.87
C ARG A 108 4.81 -4.02 2.58
N SER A 109 5.10 -2.72 2.54
CA SER A 109 6.21 -2.12 3.28
C SER A 109 5.97 -2.14 4.79
N ILE A 110 4.77 -1.82 5.26
CA ILE A 110 4.40 -1.88 6.68
C ILE A 110 4.64 -3.30 7.22
N TRP A 111 4.19 -4.33 6.48
CA TRP A 111 4.44 -5.72 6.87
C TRP A 111 5.94 -6.04 6.95
N ALA A 112 6.74 -5.57 5.98
CA ALA A 112 8.19 -5.81 5.97
C ALA A 112 8.90 -5.09 7.13
N MET A 113 8.51 -3.84 7.41
CA MET A 113 9.03 -3.06 8.53
C MET A 113 8.71 -3.75 9.86
N MET A 114 7.46 -4.15 10.08
CA MET A 114 7.02 -4.80 11.32
C MET A 114 7.60 -6.20 11.54
N THR A 115 7.86 -6.96 10.47
CA THR A 115 8.46 -8.31 10.60
C THR A 115 9.97 -8.27 10.77
N LYS A 116 10.66 -7.29 10.17
CA LYS A 116 12.12 -7.16 10.23
C LYS A 116 12.61 -6.17 11.28
N ASN A 117 11.69 -5.44 11.91
CA ASN A 117 11.98 -4.31 12.80
C ASN A 117 12.92 -3.27 12.16
N GLU A 118 12.75 -3.05 10.85
CA GLU A 118 13.54 -2.10 10.06
C GLU A 118 12.68 -0.87 9.71
N ASP A 119 13.32 0.29 9.58
CA ASP A 119 12.66 1.49 9.09
C ASP A 119 12.35 1.44 7.59
N TYR A 120 11.44 2.32 7.14
CA TYR A 120 11.02 2.39 5.75
C TYR A 120 12.20 2.76 4.85
N LYS A 121 12.61 1.82 3.99
CA LYS A 121 13.56 2.06 2.90
C LYS A 121 12.77 2.22 1.61
N ASP A 122 12.80 3.40 0.99
CA ASP A 122 12.19 3.55 -0.33
C ASP A 122 13.05 2.80 -1.36
N SER A 123 12.49 1.78 -1.99
CA SER A 123 13.20 0.94 -2.99
C SER A 123 13.50 1.66 -4.32
N VAL A 124 13.38 2.99 -4.36
CA VAL A 124 13.51 3.81 -5.56
C VAL A 124 14.46 5.01 -5.37
N LEU A 125 14.90 5.30 -4.14
CA LEU A 125 15.96 6.28 -3.89
C LEU A 125 17.08 5.59 -3.13
N PRO A 126 18.35 5.70 -3.58
CA PRO A 126 19.46 5.23 -2.78
C PRO A 126 19.41 5.94 -1.43
N ALA A 127 19.72 5.19 -0.37
CA ALA A 127 19.97 5.79 0.94
C ALA A 127 20.97 6.94 0.73
N VAL A 128 20.57 8.14 1.18
CA VAL A 128 21.52 9.22 1.45
C VAL A 128 22.08 8.97 2.82
#